data_AF-A0A7C6ACD7-F1
#
_entry.id   AF-A0A7C6ACD7-F1
#
_cell.length_a   1.000
_cell.length_b   1.000
_cell.length_c   1.000
_cell.angle_alpha   90.00
_cell.angle_beta   90.00
_cell.angle_gamma   90.00
#
_symmetry.space_group_name_H-M   'P 1'
#
loop_
_entity.id
_entity.type
_entity.pdbx_description
1 polymer ?
#
loop_
_entity_poly.entity_id
_entity_poly.type
_entity_poly.pdbx_seq_one_letter_code
_entity_poly.pdbx_strand_id
1 'polypeptide(L)' 'MANCPKCGAPLKEGQKFCTKCGAKMVLIPPEISARIDITKKKIEKDSLNPQLYVELGDIYHQYNLLQEALIEYQKY' A
#
# COMPACT_ATOMS: atom_id res chain seq x y z
N MET A 1 -8.77 15.08 6.21
CA MET A 1 -8.33 15.25 4.81
C MET A 1 -7.24 14.23 4.51
N ALA A 2 -7.46 13.32 3.57
CA ALA A 2 -6.38 12.49 3.03
C ALA A 2 -5.65 13.28 1.92
N ASN A 3 -4.35 13.09 1.77
CA ASN A 3 -3.57 13.70 0.68
C ASN A 3 -3.13 12.61 -0.30
N CYS A 4 -2.99 12.97 -1.58
CA CYS A 4 -2.53 12.07 -2.61
C CYS A 4 -1.09 11.63 -2.30
N PRO A 5 -0.81 10.32 -2.18
CA PRO A 5 0.54 9.85 -1.88
C PRO A 5 1.55 10.12 -3.01
N LYS A 6 1.06 10.38 -4.23
CA LYS A 6 1.92 10.66 -5.40
C LYS A 6 2.33 12.13 -5.52
N CYS A 7 1.45 13.07 -5.18
CA CYS A 7 1.71 14.50 -5.42
C CYS A 7 1.36 15.44 -4.25
N GLY A 8 0.90 14.91 -3.11
CA GLY A 8 0.55 15.68 -1.93
C GLY A 8 -0.77 16.47 -2.03
N ALA A 9 -1.46 16.45 -3.17
CA ALA A 9 -2.71 17.18 -3.35
C ALA A 9 -3.82 16.66 -2.41
N PRO A 10 -4.68 17.54 -1.86
CA PRO A 10 -5.78 17.12 -0.99
C PRO A 10 -6.79 16.26 -1.77
N LEU A 11 -7.21 15.16 -1.15
CA LEU A 11 -8.22 14.25 -1.66
C LEU A 11 -9.53 14.47 -0.89
N LYS A 12 -10.63 14.44 -1.64
CA LYS A 12 -11.98 14.35 -1.07
C LYS A 12 -12.27 12.92 -0.66
N GLU A 13 -13.09 12.74 0.37
CA GLU A 13 -13.57 11.42 0.76
C GLU A 13 -14.24 10.70 -0.40
N GLY A 14 -13.92 9.43 -0.58
CA GLY A 14 -14.46 8.60 -1.67
C GLY A 14 -13.86 8.85 -3.07
N GLN A 15 -12.88 9.75 -3.24
CA GLN A 15 -12.22 9.94 -4.54
C GLN A 15 -11.43 8.69 -4.95
N LYS A 16 -11.83 8.09 -6.08
CA LYS A 16 -11.16 6.93 -6.71
C LYS A 16 -9.89 7.29 -7.48
N PHE A 17 -9.64 8.58 -7.67
CA PHE A 17 -8.47 9.10 -8.39
C PHE A 17 -8.16 10.53 -7.96
N CYS A 18 -6.88 10.88 -7.94
CA CYS A 18 -6.42 12.24 -7.70
C CYS A 18 -6.73 13.11 -8.92
N THR A 19 -7.50 14.18 -8.72
CA THR A 19 -7.86 15.13 -9.77
C THR A 19 -6.70 16.02 -10.23
N LYS A 20 -5.57 16.01 -9.50
CA LYS A 20 -4.37 16.81 -9.85
C LYS A 20 -3.35 16.04 -10.67
N CYS A 21 -3.04 14.80 -10.30
CA CYS A 21 -1.98 14.02 -10.97
C CYS A 21 -2.49 12.75 -11.66
N GLY A 22 -3.79 12.46 -11.57
CA GLY A 22 -4.42 11.28 -12.17
C GLY A 22 -4.13 9.96 -11.44
N ALA A 23 -3.42 9.98 -10.30
CA ALA A 23 -3.12 8.76 -9.55
C ALA A 23 -4.41 8.07 -9.09
N LYS A 24 -4.56 6.79 -9.41
CA LYS A 24 -5.70 5.98 -8.96
C LYS A 24 -5.60 5.80 -7.43
N MET A 25 -6.66 6.14 -6.73
CA MET A 25 -6.78 5.88 -5.30
C MET A 25 -7.35 4.48 -5.16
N VAL A 26 -6.53 3.62 -4.58
CA VAL A 26 -6.84 2.21 -4.44
C VAL A 26 -7.73 2.07 -3.23
N LEU A 27 -8.97 1.66 -3.45
CA LEU A 27 -9.90 1.29 -2.38
C LEU A 27 -9.54 -0.13 -1.96
N ILE A 28 -8.49 -0.27 -1.15
CA ILE A 28 -8.14 -1.55 -0.53
C ILE A 28 -9.15 -1.81 0.60
N PRO A 29 -9.75 -3.01 0.70
CA PRO A 29 -10.59 -3.33 1.86
C PRO A 29 -9.78 -3.15 3.16
N PRO A 30 -10.39 -2.61 4.23
CA PRO A 30 -9.70 -2.28 5.47
C PRO A 30 -9.01 -3.50 6.12
N GLU A 31 -9.59 -4.69 5.96
CA GLU A 31 -9.00 -5.96 6.38
C GLU A 31 -7.67 -6.28 5.70
N ILE A 32 -7.50 -5.90 4.44
CA ILE A 32 -6.28 -6.15 3.67
C ILE A 32 -5.22 -5.12 4.01
N SER A 33 -5.62 -3.84 4.16
CA SER A 33 -4.72 -2.80 4.68
C SER A 33 -4.15 -3.21 6.04
N ALA A 34 -5.00 -3.68 6.95
CA ALA A 34 -4.57 -4.12 8.27
C ALA A 34 -3.59 -5.30 8.20
N ARG A 35 -3.82 -6.28 7.31
CA ARG A 35 -2.89 -7.40 7.09
C ARG A 35 -1.53 -6.91 6.60
N ILE A 36 -1.50 -6.02 5.61
CA ILE A 36 -0.26 -5.43 5.08
C ILE A 36 0.50 -4.72 6.21
N ASP A 37 -0.17 -3.88 6.99
CA ASP A 37 0.44 -3.11 8.07
C ASP A 37 1.00 -4.03 9.18
N ILE A 38 0.27 -5.09 9.53
CA ILE A 38 0.74 -6.09 10.50
C ILE A 38 1.98 -6.81 9.97
N THR A 39 1.97 -7.27 8.72
CA THR A 39 3.12 -7.98 8.13
C THR A 39 4.35 -7.07 8.05
N LYS A 40 4.18 -5.79 7.67
CA LYS A 40 5.26 -4.79 7.73
C LYS A 40 5.85 -4.64 9.14
N LYS A 41 5.01 -4.53 10.18
CA LYS A 41 5.49 -4.48 11.57
C LYS A 41 6.23 -5.75 12.01
N LYS A 42 5.81 -6.93 11.51
CA LYS A 42 6.55 -8.17 11.75
C LYS A 42 7.93 -8.11 11.09
N ILE A 43 8.02 -7.63 9.86
CA ILE A 43 9.30 -7.44 9.15
C ILE A 43 10.21 -6.46 9.89
N GLU A 44 9.68 -5.36 10.42
CA GLU A 44 10.47 -4.42 11.24
C GLU A 44 11.03 -5.07 12.50
N LYS A 45 10.26 -5.97 13.12
CA LYS A 45 10.68 -6.71 14.32
C LYS A 45 11.66 -7.85 14.01
N ASP A 46 11.53 -8.47 12.84
CA ASP A 46 12.29 -9.65 12.42
C ASP A 46 12.70 -9.51 10.95
N SER A 47 13.62 -8.59 10.69
CA SER A 47 14.03 -8.20 9.33
C SER A 47 14.87 -9.25 8.61
N LEU A 48 15.36 -10.26 9.33
CA LEU A 48 16.16 -11.36 8.75
C LEU A 48 15.31 -12.56 8.35
N ASN A 49 14.00 -12.53 8.60
CA ASN A 49 13.09 -13.61 8.31
C ASN A 49 12.51 -13.50 6.89
N PRO A 50 12.97 -14.31 5.93
CA PRO A 50 12.56 -14.19 4.53
C PRO A 50 11.08 -14.53 4.33
N GLN A 51 10.50 -15.35 5.22
CA GLN A 51 9.12 -15.80 5.13
C GLN A 51 8.14 -14.62 5.22
N LEU A 52 8.48 -13.58 5.98
CA LEU A 52 7.62 -12.41 6.14
C LEU A 52 7.57 -11.55 4.86
N TYR A 53 8.66 -11.49 4.12
CA TYR A 53 8.72 -10.82 2.82
C TYR A 53 7.93 -11.59 1.76
N VAL A 54 8.00 -12.93 1.79
CA VAL A 54 7.16 -13.79 0.94
C VAL A 54 5.68 -13.61 1.29
N GLU A 55 5.31 -13.64 2.58
CA GLU A 55 3.93 -13.40 3.03
C GLU A 55 3.41 -12.03 2.56
N LEU A 56 4.23 -10.98 2.65
CA LEU A 56 3.88 -9.65 2.17
C LEU A 56 3.67 -9.64 0.65
N GLY A 57 4.55 -10.28 -0.11
CA GLY A 57 4.42 -10.44 -1.56
C GLY A 57 3.15 -11.20 -1.96
N ASP A 58 2.84 -12.30 -1.27
CA ASP A 58 1.65 -13.10 -1.49
C ASP A 58 0.37 -12.29 -1.24
N ILE A 59 0.35 -11.46 -0.19
CA ILE A 59 -0.77 -10.54 0.07
C ILE A 59 -0.93 -9.58 -1.12
N TYR A 60 0.14 -8.93 -1.57
CA TYR A 60 0.04 -8.02 -2.70
C TYR A 60 -0.42 -8.72 -3.99
N HIS A 61 0.09 -9.92 -4.26
CA HIS A 61 -0.29 -10.71 -5.44
C HIS A 61 -1.75 -11.18 -5.37
N GLN A 62 -2.18 -11.74 -4.24
CA GLN A 62 -3.54 -12.26 -4.05
C GLN A 62 -4.63 -11.21 -4.27
N TYR A 63 -4.37 -9.96 -3.87
CA TYR A 63 -5.33 -8.86 -3.99
C TYR A 63 -5.10 -7.97 -5.22
N ASN A 64 -4.21 -8.38 -6.14
CA ASN A 64 -3.85 -7.64 -7.34
C ASN A 64 -3.36 -6.20 -7.05
N LEU A 65 -2.63 -6.05 -5.94
CA LEU A 65 -2.10 -4.79 -5.41
C LEU A 65 -0.61 -4.59 -5.78
N LEU A 66 -0.21 -5.09 -6.96
CA LEU A 66 1.18 -5.06 -7.41
C LEU A 66 1.67 -3.64 -7.71
N GLN A 67 0.78 -2.74 -8.14
CA GLN A 67 1.15 -1.35 -8.41
C GLN A 67 1.51 -0.60 -7.12
N GLU A 68 0.79 -0.91 -6.05
CA GLU A 68 0.93 -0.38 -4.71
C GLU A 68 2.22 -0.88 -4.09
N ALA A 69 2.51 -2.18 -4.25
CA ALA A 69 3.79 -2.76 -3.89
C ALA A 69 4.94 -2.02 -4.59
N LEU A 70 4.87 -1.80 -5.90
CA LEU A 70 5.89 -1.07 -6.67
C LEU A 70 6.07 0.38 -6.19
N ILE A 71 4.98 1.10 -5.91
CA ILE A 71 5.05 2.47 -5.38
C ILE A 71 5.74 2.49 -4.01
N GLU A 72 5.48 1.51 -3.15
CA GLU A 72 6.15 1.40 -1.85
C GLU A 72 7.64 1.05 -1.99
N TYR A 73 8.01 0.14 -2.90
CA TYR A 73 9.41 -0.17 -3.17
C TYR A 73 10.20 1.04 -3.68
N GLN A 74 9.58 1.92 -4.46
CA GLN A 74 10.21 3.12 -5.00
C GLN A 74 10.45 4.24 -3.95
N LYS A 75 9.94 4.10 -2.73
CA LYS A 75 10.14 5.08 -1.64
C LYS A 75 11.44 4.87 -0.86
N TYR A 76 12.14 3.77 -1.09
CA TYR A 76 13.45 3.44 -0.53
C TYR A 76 14.52 3.52 -1.61
#